data_AF-A0A521I4Q2-F1
#
_entry.id   AF-A0A521I4Q2-F1
#
_cell.length_a   1.000
_cell.length_b   1.000
_cell.length_c   1.000
_cell.angle_alpha   90.00
_cell.angle_beta   90.00
_cell.angle_gamma   90.00
#
_symmetry.space_group_name_H-M   'P 1'
#
loop_
_entity.id
_entity.type
_entity.pdbx_description
1 polymer ?
#
loop_
_entity_poly.entity_id
_entity_poly.type
_entity_poly.pdbx_seq_one_letter_code
_entity_poly.pdbx_strand_id
1 'polypeptide(L)'
;MNDLFLLKYEELLTEFNRYVMEHPSFLKDIPNNALLAFVDHSDLEFSKFNRERITNYLEHDDVMNRPIVYIDIGELAPIHSRLKNPRILPKNSPLVTA
;
A
#
# COMPACT_ATOMS: atom_id res chain seq x y z
N MET A 1 -6.22 -18.61 -2.19
CA MET A 1 -7.11 -17.53 -1.72
C MET A 1 -6.27 -16.43 -1.04
N ASN A 2 -5.37 -16.78 -0.12
CA ASN A 2 -4.45 -15.83 0.52
C ASN A 2 -3.61 -15.00 -0.48
N ASP A 3 -3.10 -15.61 -1.55
CA ASP A 3 -2.27 -14.89 -2.54
C ASP A 3 -3.01 -13.74 -3.23
N LEU A 4 -4.32 -13.88 -3.46
CA LEU A 4 -5.14 -12.81 -4.05
C LEU A 4 -5.28 -11.63 -3.09
N PHE A 5 -5.49 -11.90 -1.80
CA PHE A 5 -5.56 -10.86 -0.79
C PHE A 5 -4.21 -10.19 -0.52
N LEU A 6 -3.11 -10.93 -0.67
CA LEU A 6 -1.77 -10.34 -0.63
C LEU A 6 -1.54 -9.39 -1.83
N LEU A 7 -1.90 -9.81 -3.05
CA LEU A 7 -1.82 -8.95 -4.23
C LEU A 7 -2.68 -7.69 -4.07
N LYS A 8 -3.90 -7.84 -3.57
CA LYS A 8 -4.79 -6.71 -3.26
C LYS A 8 -4.19 -5.76 -2.22
N TYR A 9 -3.56 -6.31 -1.16
CA TYR A 9 -2.89 -5.48 -0.16
C TYR A 9 -1.74 -4.67 -0.77
N GLU A 10 -0.89 -5.27 -1.61
CA GLU A 10 0.22 -4.58 -2.28
C GLU A 10 -0.26 -3.50 -3.26
N GLU A 11 -1.37 -3.75 -3.96
CA GLU A 11 -2.03 -2.75 -4.81
C GLU A 11 -2.52 -1.56 -3.96
N LEU A 12 -3.29 -1.83 -2.90
CA LEU A 12 -3.79 -0.79 -2.01
C LEU A 12 -2.66 -0.02 -1.32
N LEU A 13 -1.57 -0.69 -0.94
CA LEU A 13 -0.38 -0.04 -0.38
C LEU A 13 0.27 0.90 -1.40
N THR A 14 0.35 0.47 -2.65
CA THR A 14 0.90 1.28 -3.73
C THR A 14 0.05 2.53 -3.97
N GLU A 15 -1.28 2.40 -4.00
CA GLU A 15 -2.17 3.55 -4.18
C GLU A 15 -2.21 4.46 -2.95
N PHE A 16 -2.19 3.91 -1.73
CA PHE A 16 -2.06 4.70 -0.50
C PHE A 16 -0.78 5.54 -0.50
N ASN A 17 0.37 4.95 -0.87
CA ASN A 17 1.63 5.67 -0.98
C ASN A 17 1.56 6.83 -1.99
N ARG A 18 0.86 6.65 -3.11
CA ARG A 18 0.64 7.74 -4.09
C ARG A 18 -0.25 8.83 -3.51
N TYR A 19 -1.33 8.44 -2.85
CA TYR A 19 -2.26 9.38 -2.22
C TYR A 19 -1.54 10.28 -1.22
N VAL A 20 -0.75 9.72 -0.30
CA VAL A 20 -0.03 10.50 0.72
C VAL A 20 1.11 11.34 0.15
N MET A 21 1.72 10.95 -0.98
CA MET A 21 2.67 11.81 -1.70
C MET A 21 2.00 13.10 -2.19
N GLU A 22 0.75 13.02 -2.64
CA GLU A 22 -0.04 14.17 -3.08
C GLU A 22 -0.71 14.90 -1.91
N HIS A 23 -0.97 14.19 -0.80
CA HIS A 23 -1.71 14.66 0.38
C HIS A 23 -0.92 14.42 1.67
N PRO A 24 0.28 15.00 1.84
CA PRO A 24 1.16 14.67 2.96
C PRO A 24 0.58 15.01 4.33
N SER A 25 -0.39 15.94 4.40
CA SER A 25 -1.10 16.25 5.63
C SER A 25 -1.90 15.06 6.19
N PHE A 26 -2.24 14.08 5.37
CA PHE A 26 -2.93 12.86 5.80
C PHE A 26 -2.09 12.04 6.79
N LEU A 27 -0.76 12.12 6.70
CA LEU A 27 0.14 11.37 7.57
C LEU A 27 0.29 12.00 8.97
N LYS A 28 -0.25 13.20 9.22
CA LYS A 28 0.00 13.95 10.48
C LYS A 28 -0.44 13.19 11.73
N ASP A 29 -1.49 12.39 11.63
CA ASP A 29 -2.07 11.65 12.75
C ASP A 29 -1.62 10.18 12.79
N ILE A 30 -0.76 9.75 11.86
CA ILE A 30 -0.23 8.38 11.81
C ILE A 30 1.05 8.31 12.63
N PRO A 31 1.11 7.49 13.70
CA PRO A 31 2.33 7.32 14.47
C PRO A 31 3.47 6.76 13.63
N ASN A 32 4.70 7.19 13.92
CA ASN A 32 5.89 6.59 13.31
C ASN A 32 5.93 5.09 13.58
N ASN A 33 6.35 4.32 12.57
CA ASN A 33 6.45 2.85 12.60
C ASN A 33 5.10 2.13 12.84
N ALA A 34 3.96 2.77 12.59
CA ALA A 34 2.68 2.09 12.68
C ALA A 34 2.52 1.01 11.60
N LEU A 35 1.87 -0.10 11.96
CA LEU A 35 1.35 -1.07 10.99
C LEU A 35 0.07 -0.53 10.38
N LEU A 36 -0.04 -0.58 9.06
CA LEU A 36 -1.23 -0.14 8.33
C LEU A 36 -2.15 -1.33 8.04
N ALA A 37 -3.40 -1.21 8.47
CA ALA A 37 -4.47 -2.18 8.22
C ALA A 37 -5.50 -1.60 7.26
N PHE A 38 -5.44 -1.96 5.99
CA PHE A 38 -6.45 -1.55 5.02
C PHE A 38 -7.78 -2.27 5.26
N VAL A 39 -8.84 -1.48 5.30
CA VAL A 39 -10.24 -1.91 5.42
C VAL A 39 -10.94 -1.54 4.12
N ASP A 40 -11.51 -2.53 3.46
CA ASP A 40 -12.35 -2.40 2.27
C ASP A 40 -13.77 -2.85 2.63
N HIS A 41 -14.70 -1.90 2.70
CA HIS A 41 -16.10 -2.17 3.02
C HIS A 41 -16.84 -2.94 1.92
N SER A 42 -16.33 -2.94 0.69
CA SER A 42 -16.87 -3.73 -0.43
C SER A 42 -16.40 -5.18 -0.43
N ASP A 43 -15.35 -5.49 0.34
CA ASP A 43 -14.74 -6.82 0.43
C ASP A 43 -14.39 -7.17 1.89
N LEU A 44 -15.41 -7.64 2.61
CA LEU A 44 -15.29 -8.00 4.03
C LEU A 44 -14.35 -9.19 4.26
N GLU A 45 -14.18 -10.08 3.27
CA GLU A 45 -13.26 -11.22 3.38
C GLU A 45 -11.81 -10.75 3.36
N PHE A 46 -11.46 -9.84 2.44
CA PHE A 46 -10.16 -9.16 2.44
C PHE A 46 -9.91 -8.44 3.76
N SER A 47 -10.89 -7.66 4.24
CA SER A 47 -10.75 -6.90 5.49
C SER A 47 -10.52 -7.81 6.70
N LYS A 48 -11.22 -8.95 6.76
CA LYS A 48 -11.02 -9.96 7.81
C LYS A 48 -9.63 -10.60 7.72
N PHE A 49 -9.23 -11.02 6.51
CA PHE A 49 -7.90 -11.57 6.26
C PHE A 49 -6.80 -10.59 6.68
N ASN A 50 -6.92 -9.31 6.33
CA ASN A 50 -5.90 -8.31 6.61
C ASN A 50 -5.75 -8.04 8.12
N ARG A 51 -6.89 -8.02 8.84
CA ARG A 51 -6.90 -7.92 10.31
C ARG A 51 -6.22 -9.11 10.97
N GLU A 52 -6.53 -10.33 10.54
CA GLU A 52 -5.90 -11.56 11.04
C GLU A 52 -4.39 -11.56 10.75
N ARG A 53 -4.00 -11.20 9.52
CA ARG A 53 -2.60 -11.11 9.10
C ARG A 53 -1.81 -10.15 9.99
N ILE A 54 -2.32 -8.95 10.25
CA ILE A 54 -1.64 -7.97 11.09
C ILE A 54 -1.55 -8.42 12.55
N THR A 55 -2.58 -9.10 13.05
CA THR A 55 -2.55 -9.69 14.39
C THR A 55 -1.43 -10.74 14.50
N ASN A 56 -1.32 -11.63 13.51
CA ASN A 56 -0.23 -12.62 13.45
C ASN A 56 1.15 -11.97 13.31
N TYR A 57 1.27 -10.86 12.57
CA TYR A 57 2.52 -10.11 12.48
C TYR A 57 2.94 -9.53 13.82
N LEU A 58 2.01 -8.99 14.61
CA LEU A 58 2.30 -8.43 15.93
C LEU A 58 2.82 -9.47 16.92
N GLU A 59 2.34 -10.71 16.84
CA GLU A 59 2.83 -11.81 17.69
C GLU A 59 4.32 -12.13 17.48
N HIS A 60 4.86 -11.74 16.31
CA HIS A 60 6.25 -11.98 15.91
C HIS A 60 7.02 -10.68 15.64
N ASP A 61 6.49 -9.53 16.07
CA ASP A 61 7.14 -8.23 15.86
C ASP A 61 8.23 -7.97 16.91
N ASP A 62 9.40 -7.52 16.45
CA ASP A 62 10.51 -7.12 17.33
C ASP A 62 10.20 -5.80 18.08
N VAL A 63 9.20 -5.04 17.64
CA VAL A 63 8.77 -3.80 18.27
C VAL A 63 7.60 -4.05 19.22
N MET A 64 7.88 -4.01 20.52
CA MET A 64 6.86 -4.11 21.56
C MET A 64 5.81 -3.01 21.40
N ASN A 65 4.53 -3.41 21.38
CA ASN A 65 3.37 -2.51 21.28
C ASN A 65 3.39 -1.59 20.03
N ARG A 66 3.87 -2.08 18.88
CA ARG A 66 3.80 -1.33 17.63
C ARG A 66 2.34 -0.89 17.36
N PRO A 67 2.08 0.41 17.12
CA PRO A 67 0.72 0.88 16.89
C PRO A 67 0.15 0.32 15.58
N ILE A 68 -1.13 -0.02 15.57
CA ILE A 68 -1.87 -0.37 14.35
C ILE A 68 -2.77 0.80 13.99
N VAL A 69 -2.74 1.21 12.74
CA VAL A 69 -3.67 2.21 12.17
C VAL A 69 -4.54 1.53 11.12
N TYR A 70 -5.85 1.59 11.33
CA TYR A 70 -6.82 1.13 10.34
C TYR A 70 -7.11 2.23 9.35
N ILE A 71 -6.92 1.94 8.07
CA ILE A 71 -7.13 2.86 6.96
C ILE A 71 -8.33 2.35 6.18
N ASP A 72 -9.43 3.10 6.24
CA ASP A 72 -10.54 2.92 5.31
C ASP A 72 -10.08 3.35 3.92
N ILE A 73 -10.12 2.43 2.96
CA ILE A 73 -9.68 2.68 1.59
C ILE A 73 -10.72 3.45 0.78
N GLY A 74 -11.97 3.55 1.25
CA GLY A 74 -13.06 4.16 0.51
C GLY A 74 -13.29 3.46 -0.84
N GLU A 75 -12.87 4.12 -1.92
CA GLU A 75 -12.94 3.59 -3.29
C GLU A 75 -11.65 3.87 -4.06
N LEU A 76 -11.29 2.97 -4.98
CA LEU A 76 -10.21 3.22 -5.93
C LEU A 76 -10.75 3.98 -7.14
N ALA A 77 -10.14 5.13 -7.43
CA ALA A 77 -10.37 5.83 -8.68
C ALA A 77 -9.97 4.93 -9.88
N PRO A 78 -10.59 5.09 -11.06
CA PRO A 78 -10.20 4.35 -12.25
C PRO A 78 -8.71 4.48 -12.57
N ILE A 79 -8.07 3.36 -12.93
CA ILE A 79 -6.65 3.33 -13.24
C ILE A 79 -6.38 4.14 -14.52
N HIS A 80 -5.53 5.16 -14.38
CA HIS A 80 -5.01 5.94 -15.51
C HIS A 80 -3.49 6.00 -15.46
N SER A 81 -2.85 5.88 -16.63
CA SER A 81 -1.39 6.02 -16.73
C SER A 81 -0.96 7.46 -16.40
N ARG A 82 0.02 7.60 -15.52
CA ARG A 82 0.66 8.89 -15.20
C ARG A 82 1.84 9.23 -16.13
N LEU A 83 2.21 8.31 -17.05
CA LEU A 83 3.32 8.53 -17.98
C LEU A 83 2.97 9.67 -18.95
N LYS A 84 3.88 10.63 -19.08
CA LYS A 84 3.80 11.68 -20.09
C LYS A 84 4.91 11.46 -21.12
N ASN A 85 4.52 11.23 -22.38
CA ASN A 85 5.43 11.03 -23.51
C ASN A 85 6.53 9.96 -23.29
N PRO A 86 6.19 8.71 -22.91
CA PRO A 86 7.19 7.66 -22.77
C PRO A 86 7.91 7.41 -24.10
N ARG A 87 9.21 7.09 -24.05
CA ARG A 87 10.04 6.81 -25.24
C ARG A 87 10.77 5.49 -25.05
N ILE A 88 10.94 4.76 -26.15
CA ILE A 88 11.78 3.56 -26.20
C ILE A 88 13.22 4.03 -26.40
N LEU A 89 14.13 3.60 -25.52
CA LEU A 89 15.56 3.86 -25.65
C LEU A 89 16.26 2.66 -26.30
N PRO A 90 17.23 2.88 -27.21
CA PRO A 90 18.06 1.78 -27.73
C PRO A 90 18.96 1.23 -26.61
N LYS A 91 19.29 -0.07 -26.67
CA LYS A 91 20.14 -0.77 -25.68
C LYS A 91 21.49 -0.06 -25.43
N ASN A 92 22.03 0.62 -26.43
CA ASN A 92 23.30 1.34 -26.35
C ASN A 92 23.13 2.82 -25.95
N SER A 93 22.00 3.21 -25.36
CA SER A 93 21.79 4.57 -24.86
C SER A 93 22.80 4.86 -23.74
N PRO A 94 23.50 6.01 -23.76
CA PRO A 94 24.50 6.35 -22.75
C PRO A 94 23.96 6.42 -21.31
N LEU A 95 22.63 6.45 -21.13
CA LEU A 95 21.96 6.41 -19.82
C LEU A 95 21.81 5.00 -19.22
N VAL A 96 22.03 3.94 -20.02
CA VAL A 96 21.83 2.54 -19.62
C VAL A 96 23.15 1.80 -19.41
N THR A 97 24.28 2.39 -19.81
CA THR A 97 25.61 1.74 -19.81
C THR A 97 26.46 1.99 -18.56
N ALA A 98 25.87 2.44 -17.45
CA ALA A 98 26.58 2.72 -16.18
C ALA A 98 26.48 1.54 -15.20
#